data_AF-A0A925Y6M9-F1
#
_entry.id   AF-A0A925Y6M9-F1
#
_cell.length_a   1.000
_cell.length_b   1.000
_cell.length_c   1.000
_cell.angle_alpha   90.00
_cell.angle_beta   90.00
_cell.angle_gamma   90.00
#
_symmetry.space_group_name_H-M   'P 1'
#
loop_
_entity.id
_entity.type
_entity.pdbx_description
1 polymer ?
#
loop_
_entity_poly.entity_id
_entity_poly.type
_entity_poly.pdbx_seq_one_letter_code
_entity_poly.pdbx_strand_id
1 'polypeptide(L)'
;MKSDLNEAGYQLTSADWFKATRNNEVSALKKFVASGFDVLTKNETGDSALHTAASHGAKDAANFLLSKGIPVDVRGAAGRTPLMSAVDTNQTAMVRWLIRQEADVHAKDNEGFSPLMLAVREGNAGPVEELATYSREDLDSALLLAALLGKTEVIDALTNFGASVYARMEDGRTPLIVAAENGHTESVKLLLDIGAGRFSTDTNGRTAADAATTAGHPEIAALINNETTTAELTLESPAEITKSMDAMVDAASADSPTHEFADNDTERTASASPNSNSKPNRQPSISQSIQGATLSSAITAAASQNPESQRTQPVQQGNAKSETANNPVFAAPPLVMRFYREREMPIQVTTIVGDAVTLTINGKIKHDVNVRPGETIPGSRLIVLRAQRRMKDSKLNLGIPMEVSVVEVRDTATGATREWISGVPTTAHDPVAIVEDAATGKRYLARPGEKFKSADGTEFIISDVRPNQIVIENASSGAVQTLPLRGPRG
;
A
#
# COMPACT_ATOMS: atom_id res chain seq x y z
N MET A 1 14.59 4.59 -53.15
CA MET A 1 14.61 3.81 -51.90
C MET A 1 15.86 4.04 -51.06
N LYS A 2 17.07 3.58 -51.44
CA LYS A 2 18.31 3.96 -50.70
C LYS A 2 18.57 5.48 -50.71
N SER A 3 18.18 6.17 -51.78
CA SER A 3 18.19 7.65 -51.90
C SER A 3 17.36 8.34 -50.82
N ASP A 4 16.17 7.82 -50.53
CA ASP A 4 15.14 8.55 -49.78
C ASP A 4 15.31 8.43 -48.24
N LEU A 5 16.09 7.43 -47.80
CA LEU A 5 16.58 7.31 -46.42
C LEU A 5 17.76 8.26 -46.19
N ASN A 6 18.69 8.33 -47.16
CA ASN A 6 19.84 9.23 -47.10
C ASN A 6 19.40 10.70 -47.07
N GLU A 7 18.35 11.08 -47.81
CA GLU A 7 17.74 12.42 -47.75
C GLU A 7 17.16 12.78 -46.37
N ALA A 8 16.72 11.77 -45.61
CA ALA A 8 16.26 11.94 -44.23
C ALA A 8 17.40 11.82 -43.19
N GLY A 9 18.65 11.71 -43.63
CA GLY A 9 19.82 11.58 -42.75
C GLY A 9 20.00 10.20 -42.12
N TYR A 10 19.42 9.15 -42.73
CA TYR A 10 19.51 7.76 -42.27
C TYR A 10 20.17 6.86 -43.30
N GLN A 11 20.95 5.90 -42.81
CA GLN A 11 21.47 4.78 -43.59
C GLN A 11 20.70 3.50 -43.24
N LEU A 12 20.70 2.50 -44.13
CA LEU A 12 20.04 1.21 -43.89
C LEU A 12 20.87 0.35 -42.91
N THR A 13 20.98 0.81 -41.66
CA THR A 13 21.77 0.18 -40.59
C THR A 13 20.92 -0.05 -39.35
N SER A 14 21.34 -1.00 -38.51
CA SER A 14 20.69 -1.24 -37.21
C SER A 14 20.71 0.01 -36.33
N ALA A 15 21.87 0.68 -36.22
CA ALA A 15 22.00 1.90 -35.43
C ALA A 15 20.99 2.98 -35.82
N ASP A 16 20.80 3.20 -37.12
CA ASP A 16 19.87 4.20 -37.63
C ASP A 16 18.40 3.78 -37.51
N TRP A 17 18.10 2.48 -37.60
CA TRP A 17 16.76 1.95 -37.31
C TRP A 17 16.36 2.22 -35.84
N PHE A 18 17.25 1.93 -34.90
CA PHE A 18 17.03 2.22 -33.48
C PHE A 18 17.01 3.73 -33.19
N LYS A 19 17.80 4.54 -33.91
CA LYS A 19 17.77 6.00 -33.84
C LYS A 19 16.43 6.57 -34.32
N ALA A 20 15.91 6.11 -35.45
CA ALA A 20 14.59 6.53 -35.93
C ALA A 20 13.48 6.09 -34.96
N THR A 21 13.63 4.91 -34.35
CA THR A 21 12.69 4.37 -33.37
C THR A 21 12.62 5.24 -32.11
N ARG A 22 13.77 5.55 -31.49
CA ARG A 22 13.82 6.40 -30.28
C ARG A 22 13.32 7.83 -30.55
N ASN A 23 13.53 8.34 -31.77
CA ASN A 23 13.09 9.68 -32.18
C ASN A 23 11.59 9.73 -32.55
N ASN A 24 10.87 8.61 -32.46
CA ASN A 24 9.46 8.49 -32.85
C ASN A 24 9.20 8.82 -34.34
N GLU A 25 10.16 8.57 -35.22
CA GLU A 25 10.10 8.96 -36.64
C GLU A 25 9.49 7.87 -37.53
N VAL A 26 8.17 7.68 -37.43
CA VAL A 26 7.44 6.62 -38.14
C VAL A 26 7.64 6.65 -39.67
N SER A 27 7.80 7.83 -40.26
CA SER A 27 8.06 7.98 -41.70
C SER A 27 9.40 7.35 -42.10
N ALA A 28 10.44 7.49 -41.27
CA ALA A 28 11.71 6.82 -41.48
C ALA A 28 11.55 5.31 -41.31
N LEU A 29 10.89 4.86 -40.23
CA LEU A 29 10.65 3.42 -39.97
C LEU A 29 9.91 2.74 -41.14
N LYS A 30 8.89 3.40 -41.72
CA LYS A 30 8.20 2.90 -42.91
C LYS A 30 9.14 2.73 -44.10
N LYS A 31 10.07 3.67 -44.32
CA LYS A 31 11.07 3.58 -45.40
C LYS A 31 12.09 2.46 -45.15
N PHE A 32 12.52 2.24 -43.90
CA PHE A 32 13.37 1.10 -43.52
C PHE A 32 12.71 -0.22 -43.91
N VAL A 33 11.46 -0.44 -43.47
CA VAL A 33 10.71 -1.67 -43.78
C VAL A 33 10.49 -1.84 -45.28
N ALA A 34 10.13 -0.76 -45.98
CA ALA A 34 9.94 -0.81 -47.44
C ALA A 34 11.25 -1.11 -48.19
N SER A 35 12.41 -0.79 -47.60
CA SER A 35 13.73 -1.13 -48.12
C SER A 35 14.21 -2.54 -47.72
N GLY A 36 13.34 -3.34 -47.09
CA GLY A 36 13.65 -4.72 -46.69
C GLY A 36 14.40 -4.84 -45.37
N PHE A 37 14.44 -3.81 -44.53
CA PHE A 37 15.05 -3.91 -43.21
C PHE A 37 14.26 -4.88 -42.32
N ASP A 38 14.96 -5.79 -41.63
CA ASP A 38 14.34 -6.76 -40.73
C ASP A 38 13.89 -6.07 -39.43
N VAL A 39 12.57 -5.99 -39.24
CA VAL A 39 11.93 -5.39 -38.05
C VAL A 39 12.23 -6.14 -36.76
N LEU A 40 12.63 -7.41 -36.84
CA LEU A 40 12.99 -8.24 -35.70
C LEU A 40 14.45 -8.09 -35.28
N THR A 41 15.23 -7.25 -35.97
CA THR A 41 16.60 -6.94 -35.61
C THR A 41 16.68 -6.49 -34.15
N LYS A 42 17.61 -7.08 -33.42
CA LYS A 42 17.95 -6.71 -32.04
C LYS A 42 19.15 -5.76 -32.02
N ASN A 43 19.18 -4.85 -31.05
CA ASN A 43 20.33 -4.00 -30.81
C ASN A 43 21.45 -4.79 -30.10
N GLU A 44 22.53 -4.11 -29.72
CA GLU A 44 23.68 -4.70 -29.03
C GLU A 44 23.34 -5.24 -27.63
N THR A 45 22.30 -4.73 -26.98
CA THR A 45 21.79 -5.24 -25.68
C THR A 45 20.81 -6.40 -25.85
N GLY A 46 20.52 -6.81 -27.09
CA GLY A 46 19.59 -7.89 -27.41
C GLY A 46 18.11 -7.50 -27.33
N ASP A 47 17.83 -6.20 -27.31
CA ASP A 47 16.49 -5.62 -27.26
C ASP A 47 15.94 -5.35 -28.65
N SER A 48 14.62 -5.52 -28.80
CA SER A 48 13.91 -5.18 -30.04
C SER A 48 13.65 -3.68 -30.16
N ALA A 49 13.26 -3.22 -31.35
CA ALA A 49 12.84 -1.84 -31.55
C ALA A 49 11.68 -1.43 -30.63
N LEU A 50 10.79 -2.37 -30.25
CA LEU A 50 9.68 -2.06 -29.37
C LEU A 50 10.13 -1.72 -27.94
N HIS A 51 11.21 -2.35 -27.44
CA HIS A 51 11.84 -1.96 -26.17
C HIS A 51 12.39 -0.54 -26.25
N THR A 52 13.07 -0.20 -27.36
CA THR A 52 13.64 1.14 -27.57
C THR A 52 12.54 2.20 -27.68
N ALA A 53 11.45 1.90 -28.37
CA ALA A 53 10.30 2.79 -28.46
C ALA A 53 9.68 3.00 -27.07
N ALA A 54 9.52 1.92 -26.30
CA ALA A 54 8.96 1.97 -24.96
C ALA A 54 9.82 2.78 -23.98
N SER A 55 11.14 2.57 -23.97
CA SER A 55 12.06 3.29 -23.07
C SER A 55 12.17 4.78 -23.35
N HIS A 56 11.82 5.23 -24.57
CA HIS A 56 11.85 6.64 -24.97
C HIS A 56 10.45 7.27 -25.05
N GLY A 57 9.39 6.55 -24.70
CA GLY A 57 8.02 7.06 -24.81
C GLY A 57 7.57 7.29 -26.27
N ALA A 58 8.24 6.70 -27.25
CA ALA A 58 7.97 6.85 -28.68
C ALA A 58 6.72 6.05 -29.11
N LYS A 59 5.55 6.53 -28.71
CA LYS A 59 4.26 5.84 -28.86
C LYS A 59 3.89 5.54 -30.32
N ASP A 60 4.15 6.45 -31.26
CA ASP A 60 3.78 6.23 -32.66
C ASP A 60 4.68 5.19 -33.32
N ALA A 61 5.98 5.19 -32.97
CA ALA A 61 6.91 4.13 -33.34
C ALA A 61 6.46 2.79 -32.73
N ALA A 62 6.12 2.74 -31.44
CA ALA A 62 5.63 1.54 -30.79
C ALA A 62 4.38 0.97 -31.47
N ASN A 63 3.40 1.82 -31.78
CA ASN A 63 2.18 1.44 -32.49
C ASN A 63 2.48 0.90 -33.91
N PHE A 64 3.39 1.57 -34.65
CA PHE A 64 3.84 1.08 -35.94
C PHE A 64 4.50 -0.30 -35.83
N LEU A 65 5.35 -0.52 -34.84
CA LEU A 65 6.05 -1.78 -34.61
C LEU A 65 5.09 -2.94 -34.27
N LEU A 66 4.09 -2.69 -33.41
CA LEU A 66 3.01 -3.66 -33.15
C LEU A 66 2.23 -4.01 -34.42
N SER A 67 1.95 -3.02 -35.28
CA SER A 67 1.28 -3.27 -36.57
C SER A 67 2.09 -4.14 -37.55
N LYS A 68 3.39 -4.35 -37.28
CA LYS A 68 4.26 -5.27 -38.03
C LYS A 68 4.34 -6.66 -37.41
N GLY A 69 3.51 -6.95 -36.41
CA GLY A 69 3.41 -8.28 -35.79
C GLY A 69 4.49 -8.55 -34.74
N ILE A 70 5.20 -7.53 -34.27
CA ILE A 70 6.07 -7.67 -33.09
C ILE A 70 5.16 -7.91 -31.88
N PRO A 71 5.34 -9.00 -31.11
CA PRO A 71 4.55 -9.25 -29.91
C PRO A 71 4.73 -8.14 -28.88
N VAL A 72 3.65 -7.75 -28.20
CA VAL A 72 3.69 -6.73 -27.15
C VAL A 72 4.65 -7.09 -26.02
N ASP A 73 4.74 -8.39 -25.68
CA ASP A 73 5.62 -8.95 -24.65
C ASP A 73 6.90 -9.58 -25.21
N VAL A 74 7.37 -9.10 -26.36
CA VAL A 74 8.65 -9.54 -26.94
C VAL A 74 9.78 -9.45 -25.91
N ARG A 75 10.62 -10.49 -25.80
CA ARG A 75 11.66 -10.56 -24.77
C ARG A 75 13.03 -10.09 -25.28
N GLY A 76 13.64 -9.16 -24.55
CA GLY A 76 15.04 -8.77 -24.68
C GLY A 76 16.01 -9.84 -24.15
N ALA A 77 17.31 -9.56 -24.15
CA ALA A 77 18.31 -10.54 -23.66
C ALA A 77 18.20 -10.79 -22.15
N ALA A 78 17.86 -9.76 -21.37
CA ALA A 78 17.64 -9.86 -19.93
C ALA A 78 16.26 -10.45 -19.55
N GLY A 79 15.50 -10.96 -20.53
CA GLY A 79 14.12 -11.40 -20.32
C GLY A 79 13.15 -10.26 -20.05
N ARG A 80 13.57 -9.01 -20.17
CA ARG A 80 12.70 -7.83 -20.03
C ARG A 80 11.73 -7.73 -21.20
N THR A 81 10.54 -7.19 -20.94
CA THR A 81 9.52 -6.82 -21.94
C THR A 81 9.58 -5.33 -22.25
N PRO A 82 8.93 -4.83 -23.32
CA PRO A 82 8.81 -3.40 -23.57
C PRO A 82 8.15 -2.64 -22.42
N LEU A 83 7.17 -3.24 -21.72
CA LEU A 83 6.57 -2.66 -20.53
C LEU A 83 7.63 -2.39 -19.45
N MET A 84 8.51 -3.36 -19.19
CA MET A 84 9.62 -3.20 -18.25
C MET A 84 10.62 -2.13 -18.71
N SER A 85 10.89 -2.01 -20.02
CA SER A 85 11.74 -0.93 -20.54
C SER A 85 11.13 0.47 -20.34
N ALA A 86 9.80 0.61 -20.45
CA ALA A 86 9.12 1.86 -20.13
C ALA A 86 9.14 2.17 -18.62
N VAL A 87 9.05 1.14 -17.78
CA VAL A 87 9.16 1.27 -16.31
C VAL A 87 10.55 1.76 -15.90
N ASP A 88 11.60 1.14 -16.45
CA ASP A 88 13.02 1.42 -16.13
C ASP A 88 13.38 2.91 -16.39
N THR A 89 12.77 3.52 -17.41
CA THR A 89 13.00 4.92 -17.79
C THR A 89 11.88 5.88 -17.36
N ASN A 90 11.00 5.45 -16.44
CA ASN A 90 9.91 6.24 -15.87
C ASN A 90 8.95 6.85 -16.92
N GLN A 91 8.65 6.12 -17.99
CA GLN A 91 7.75 6.55 -19.06
C GLN A 91 6.29 6.23 -18.72
N THR A 92 5.72 6.87 -17.69
CA THR A 92 4.37 6.56 -17.17
C THR A 92 3.27 6.53 -18.25
N ALA A 93 3.28 7.49 -19.18
CA ALA A 93 2.30 7.52 -20.27
C ALA A 93 2.44 6.33 -21.22
N MET A 94 3.67 5.84 -21.44
CA MET A 94 3.94 4.64 -22.23
C MET A 94 3.55 3.38 -21.46
N VAL A 95 3.83 3.29 -20.15
CA VAL A 95 3.38 2.20 -19.28
C VAL A 95 1.86 2.03 -19.39
N ARG A 96 1.11 3.12 -19.17
CA ARG A 96 -0.35 3.13 -19.33
C ARG A 96 -0.80 2.69 -20.72
N TRP A 97 -0.09 3.13 -21.76
CA TRP A 97 -0.43 2.77 -23.14
C TRP A 97 -0.18 1.28 -23.42
N LEU A 98 0.95 0.72 -22.97
CA LEU A 98 1.31 -0.69 -23.14
C LEU A 98 0.35 -1.62 -22.39
N ILE A 99 -0.09 -1.25 -21.18
CA ILE A 99 -1.14 -1.99 -20.45
C ILE A 99 -2.43 -2.06 -21.29
N ARG A 100 -2.81 -0.97 -21.96
CA ARG A 100 -3.97 -0.97 -22.88
C ARG A 100 -3.74 -1.77 -24.16
N GLN A 101 -2.50 -2.11 -24.49
CA GLN A 101 -2.16 -3.05 -25.57
C GLN A 101 -2.08 -4.49 -25.05
N GLU A 102 -2.62 -4.77 -23.87
CA GLU A 102 -2.65 -6.11 -23.23
C GLU A 102 -1.25 -6.66 -22.91
N ALA A 103 -0.28 -5.77 -22.63
CA ALA A 103 1.02 -6.18 -22.12
C ALA A 103 0.88 -6.92 -20.76
N ASP A 104 1.62 -8.01 -20.60
CA ASP A 104 1.62 -8.80 -19.36
C ASP A 104 2.29 -8.03 -18.21
N VAL A 105 1.47 -7.55 -17.27
CA VAL A 105 1.91 -6.81 -16.08
C VAL A 105 2.54 -7.71 -15.01
N HIS A 106 2.46 -9.04 -15.15
CA HIS A 106 3.03 -10.03 -14.22
C HIS A 106 4.25 -10.75 -14.80
N ALA A 107 4.67 -10.41 -16.02
CA ALA A 107 5.87 -10.94 -16.64
C ALA A 107 7.07 -10.82 -15.69
N LYS A 108 7.94 -11.82 -15.63
CA LYS A 108 9.19 -11.76 -14.84
C LYS A 108 10.40 -11.71 -15.74
N ASP A 109 11.37 -10.85 -15.43
CA ASP A 109 12.66 -10.85 -16.11
C ASP A 109 13.54 -12.03 -15.67
N ASN A 110 14.76 -12.13 -16.17
CA ASN A 110 15.67 -13.24 -15.84
C ASN A 110 16.10 -13.25 -14.36
N GLU A 111 15.95 -12.12 -13.65
CA GLU A 111 16.21 -12.00 -12.21
C GLU A 111 14.96 -12.28 -11.37
N GLY A 112 13.81 -12.51 -12.02
CA GLY A 112 12.54 -12.79 -11.36
C GLY A 112 11.73 -11.55 -10.99
N PHE A 113 12.16 -10.34 -11.41
CA PHE A 113 11.44 -9.10 -11.11
C PHE A 113 10.26 -8.89 -12.06
N SER A 114 9.10 -8.57 -11.48
CA SER A 114 7.92 -8.09 -12.22
C SER A 114 8.04 -6.59 -12.55
N PRO A 115 7.24 -6.05 -13.49
CA PRO A 115 7.20 -4.62 -13.78
C PRO A 115 6.99 -3.76 -12.52
N LEU A 116 6.10 -4.17 -11.61
CA LEU A 116 5.88 -3.43 -10.36
C LEU A 116 7.14 -3.40 -9.49
N MET A 117 7.82 -4.54 -9.34
CA MET A 117 9.05 -4.60 -8.53
C MET A 117 10.20 -3.79 -9.14
N LEU A 118 10.31 -3.76 -10.47
CA LEU A 118 11.25 -2.87 -11.15
C LEU A 118 10.93 -1.41 -10.89
N ALA A 119 9.65 -1.01 -10.98
CA ALA A 119 9.22 0.36 -10.70
C ALA A 119 9.60 0.79 -9.27
N VAL A 120 9.41 -0.11 -8.30
CA VAL A 120 9.83 0.10 -6.90
C VAL A 120 11.34 0.26 -6.78
N ARG A 121 12.10 -0.64 -7.39
CA ARG A 121 13.56 -0.65 -7.33
C ARG A 121 14.16 0.65 -7.86
N GLU A 122 13.67 1.11 -9.01
CA GLU A 122 14.13 2.36 -9.62
C GLU A 122 13.62 3.59 -8.84
N GLY A 123 12.52 3.46 -8.08
CA GLY A 123 11.93 4.56 -7.31
C GLY A 123 10.91 5.37 -8.12
N ASN A 124 10.34 4.78 -9.17
CA ASN A 124 9.47 5.45 -10.13
C ASN A 124 8.01 5.38 -9.66
N ALA A 125 7.55 6.38 -8.90
CA ALA A 125 6.20 6.42 -8.35
C ALA A 125 5.10 6.35 -9.43
N GLY A 126 5.24 7.06 -10.55
CA GLY A 126 4.22 7.06 -11.62
C GLY A 126 3.92 5.65 -12.19
N PRO A 127 4.93 4.88 -12.64
CA PRO A 127 4.74 3.48 -13.02
C PRO A 127 4.20 2.60 -11.90
N VAL A 128 4.58 2.84 -10.64
CA VAL A 128 3.99 2.14 -9.48
C VAL A 128 2.48 2.37 -9.42
N GLU A 129 2.01 3.61 -9.56
CA GLU A 129 0.57 3.93 -9.53
C GLU A 129 -0.20 3.22 -10.65
N GLU A 130 0.35 3.17 -11.86
CA GLU A 130 -0.27 2.47 -12.99
C GLU A 130 -0.34 0.94 -12.77
N LEU A 131 0.70 0.35 -12.17
CA LEU A 131 0.84 -1.11 -12.04
C LEU A 131 0.20 -1.66 -10.77
N ALA A 132 0.19 -0.90 -9.68
CA ALA A 132 -0.32 -1.32 -8.37
C ALA A 132 -1.80 -1.75 -8.40
N THR A 133 -2.59 -1.19 -9.32
CA THR A 133 -3.99 -1.57 -9.52
C THR A 133 -4.15 -3.02 -9.99
N TYR A 134 -3.16 -3.57 -10.70
CA TYR A 134 -3.21 -4.90 -11.30
C TYR A 134 -2.45 -5.96 -10.50
N SER A 135 -1.44 -5.56 -9.71
CA SER A 135 -0.55 -6.48 -8.98
C SER A 135 -0.80 -6.44 -7.47
N ARG A 136 -2.06 -6.61 -7.04
CA ARG A 136 -2.47 -6.50 -5.63
C ARG A 136 -1.76 -7.47 -4.68
N GLU A 137 -1.45 -8.67 -5.17
CA GLU A 137 -0.77 -9.72 -4.41
C GLU A 137 0.71 -9.40 -4.11
N ASP A 138 1.34 -8.56 -4.92
CA ASP A 138 2.74 -8.18 -4.79
C ASP A 138 2.95 -6.90 -3.98
N LEU A 139 1.88 -6.18 -3.59
CA LEU A 139 1.97 -4.86 -2.96
C LEU A 139 2.71 -4.87 -1.62
N ASP A 140 2.52 -5.90 -0.81
CA ASP A 140 3.17 -6.01 0.51
C ASP A 140 4.67 -6.25 0.37
N SER A 141 5.06 -7.14 -0.54
CA SER A 141 6.45 -7.39 -0.92
C SER A 141 7.09 -6.15 -1.55
N ALA A 142 6.34 -5.43 -2.39
CA ALA A 142 6.76 -4.17 -3.00
C ALA A 142 7.01 -3.08 -1.94
N LEU A 143 6.16 -2.99 -0.90
CA LEU A 143 6.34 -2.02 0.18
C LEU A 143 7.56 -2.34 1.03
N LEU A 144 7.80 -3.61 1.33
CA LEU A 144 9.01 -4.06 2.02
C LEU A 144 10.28 -3.73 1.22
N LEU A 145 10.25 -3.93 -0.10
CA LEU A 145 11.35 -3.54 -0.99
C LEU A 145 11.54 -2.01 -1.03
N ALA A 146 10.46 -1.24 -1.11
CA ALA A 146 10.51 0.22 -1.08
C ALA A 146 11.10 0.74 0.23
N ALA A 147 10.73 0.14 1.36
CA ALA A 147 11.28 0.46 2.68
C ALA A 147 12.76 0.09 2.78
N LEU A 148 13.18 -1.06 2.23
CA LEU A 148 14.58 -1.48 2.17
C LEU A 148 15.44 -0.47 1.40
N LEU A 149 14.92 0.04 0.29
CA LEU A 149 15.61 0.95 -0.62
C LEU A 149 15.41 2.44 -0.27
N GLY A 150 14.63 2.76 0.76
CA GLY A 150 14.36 4.15 1.19
C GLY A 150 13.56 4.98 0.18
N LYS A 151 12.69 4.33 -0.61
CA LYS A 151 11.92 4.98 -1.68
C LYS A 151 10.64 5.60 -1.13
N THR A 152 10.76 6.70 -0.38
CA THR A 152 9.64 7.34 0.33
C THR A 152 8.43 7.66 -0.57
N GLU A 153 8.63 8.21 -1.77
CA GLU A 153 7.52 8.50 -2.71
C GLU A 153 6.80 7.21 -3.16
N VAL A 154 7.55 6.13 -3.36
CA VAL A 154 6.98 4.82 -3.70
C VAL A 154 6.24 4.20 -2.51
N ILE A 155 6.73 4.38 -1.28
CA ILE A 155 6.02 3.97 -0.06
C ILE A 155 4.65 4.66 0.01
N ASP A 156 4.60 5.98 -0.24
CA ASP A 156 3.33 6.70 -0.26
C ASP A 156 2.40 6.21 -1.38
N ALA A 157 2.93 6.03 -2.59
CA ALA A 157 2.16 5.48 -3.72
C ALA A 157 1.59 4.08 -3.39
N LEU A 158 2.43 3.12 -3.01
CA LEU A 158 2.00 1.74 -2.70
C LEU A 158 0.96 1.70 -1.58
N THR A 159 1.10 2.54 -0.55
CA THR A 159 0.15 2.58 0.56
C THR A 159 -1.18 3.21 0.15
N ASN A 160 -1.19 4.18 -0.77
CA ASN A 160 -2.41 4.68 -1.42
C ASN A 160 -3.14 3.58 -2.22
N PHE A 161 -2.43 2.57 -2.73
CA PHE A 161 -3.01 1.40 -3.42
C PHE A 161 -3.28 0.19 -2.51
N GLY A 162 -3.13 0.35 -1.19
CA GLY A 162 -3.53 -0.65 -0.20
C GLY A 162 -2.44 -1.61 0.25
N ALA A 163 -1.16 -1.32 -0.01
CA ALA A 163 -0.05 -2.07 0.59
C ALA A 163 -0.10 -1.99 2.13
N SER A 164 0.15 -3.11 2.78
CA SER A 164 0.07 -3.24 4.24
C SER A 164 1.33 -2.73 4.93
N VAL A 165 1.19 -1.70 5.76
CA VAL A 165 2.30 -1.17 6.59
C VAL A 165 2.74 -2.14 7.70
N TYR A 166 2.02 -3.26 7.87
CA TYR A 166 2.35 -4.37 8.76
C TYR A 166 2.76 -5.63 7.99
N ALA A 167 3.05 -5.51 6.68
CA ALA A 167 3.69 -6.58 5.91
C ALA A 167 4.90 -7.12 6.69
N ARG A 168 5.14 -8.42 6.57
CA ARG A 168 6.25 -9.07 7.27
C ARG A 168 7.10 -9.85 6.29
N MET A 169 8.41 -9.68 6.42
CA MET A 169 9.39 -10.61 5.86
C MET A 169 9.33 -11.95 6.60
N GLU A 170 10.03 -12.96 6.08
CA GLU A 170 10.12 -14.29 6.72
C GLU A 170 10.69 -14.24 8.14
N ASP A 171 11.61 -13.30 8.41
CA ASP A 171 12.19 -13.03 9.73
C ASP A 171 11.31 -12.11 10.62
N GLY A 172 10.08 -11.84 10.18
CA GLY A 172 9.11 -11.04 10.91
C GLY A 172 9.34 -9.53 10.87
N ARG A 173 10.37 -9.03 10.18
CA ARG A 173 10.60 -7.58 10.04
C ARG A 173 9.47 -6.91 9.25
N THR A 174 9.05 -5.75 9.75
CA THR A 174 8.04 -4.88 9.11
C THR A 174 8.70 -3.79 8.26
N PRO A 175 7.96 -3.09 7.37
CA PRO A 175 8.50 -1.95 6.63
C PRO A 175 9.18 -0.92 7.53
N LEU A 176 8.63 -0.64 8.71
CA LEU A 176 9.23 0.30 9.67
C LEU A 176 10.56 -0.21 10.23
N ILE A 177 10.66 -1.50 10.59
CA ILE A 177 11.92 -2.10 11.05
C ILE A 177 12.96 -2.03 9.94
N VAL A 178 12.59 -2.40 8.71
CA VAL A 178 13.48 -2.40 7.55
C VAL A 178 13.98 -0.99 7.23
N ALA A 179 13.09 0.01 7.17
CA ALA A 179 13.48 1.40 6.91
C ALA A 179 14.39 1.96 8.01
N ALA A 180 14.11 1.64 9.28
CA ALA A 180 14.88 2.08 10.43
C ALA A 180 16.27 1.44 10.49
N GLU A 181 16.37 0.14 10.21
CA GLU A 181 17.63 -0.61 10.14
C GLU A 181 18.55 -0.09 9.03
N ASN A 182 18.00 0.45 7.93
CA ASN A 182 18.76 0.96 6.79
C ASN A 182 18.97 2.48 6.80
N GLY A 183 18.58 3.18 7.87
CA GLY A 183 18.87 4.62 8.01
C GLY A 183 17.94 5.56 7.22
N HIS A 184 16.77 5.08 6.77
CA HIS A 184 15.89 5.85 5.89
C HIS A 184 14.93 6.77 6.67
N THR A 185 15.46 7.85 7.23
CA THR A 185 14.73 8.78 8.12
C THR A 185 13.37 9.25 7.56
N GLU A 186 13.31 9.68 6.29
CA GLU A 186 12.07 10.18 5.70
C GLU A 186 11.05 9.06 5.47
N SER A 187 11.51 7.85 5.13
CA SER A 187 10.64 6.68 5.04
C SER A 187 10.11 6.29 6.42
N VAL A 188 10.95 6.37 7.47
CA VAL A 188 10.52 6.12 8.86
C VAL A 188 9.44 7.10 9.29
N LYS A 189 9.64 8.41 9.07
CA LYS A 189 8.63 9.44 9.36
C LYS A 189 7.30 9.12 8.65
N LEU A 190 7.36 8.92 7.33
CA LEU A 190 6.16 8.60 6.56
C LEU A 190 5.47 7.33 7.08
N LEU A 191 6.22 6.26 7.35
CA LEU A 191 5.69 5.00 7.87
C LEU A 191 5.01 5.19 9.24
N LEU A 192 5.58 6.01 10.12
CA LEU A 192 4.96 6.37 11.40
C LEU A 192 3.69 7.22 11.20
N ASP A 193 3.73 8.20 10.30
CA ASP A 193 2.59 9.07 9.97
C ASP A 193 1.40 8.28 9.40
N ILE A 194 1.65 7.20 8.66
CA ILE A 194 0.61 6.30 8.14
C ILE A 194 0.25 5.15 9.12
N GLY A 195 0.79 5.19 10.35
CA GLY A 195 0.36 4.33 11.45
C GLY A 195 1.11 3.01 11.60
N ALA A 196 2.32 2.86 11.03
CA ALA A 196 3.12 1.66 11.24
C ALA A 196 3.36 1.39 12.74
N GLY A 197 3.31 0.11 13.12
CA GLY A 197 3.42 -0.31 14.52
C GLY A 197 4.80 -0.04 15.12
N ARG A 198 4.94 1.07 15.85
CA ARG A 198 6.17 1.54 16.53
C ARG A 198 6.87 0.45 17.36
N PHE A 199 6.09 -0.36 18.08
CA PHE A 199 6.56 -1.41 18.99
C PHE A 199 6.43 -2.81 18.41
N SER A 200 6.12 -2.95 17.11
CA SER A 200 6.12 -4.26 16.47
C SER A 200 7.52 -4.85 16.48
N THR A 201 7.61 -6.16 16.75
CA THR A 201 8.88 -6.87 16.82
C THR A 201 9.06 -7.88 15.70
N ASP A 202 10.34 -8.05 15.30
CA ASP A 202 10.80 -9.15 14.46
C ASP A 202 10.84 -10.48 15.26
N THR A 203 11.25 -11.58 14.62
CA THR A 203 11.34 -12.90 15.30
C THR A 203 12.36 -12.94 16.43
N ASN A 204 13.30 -11.99 16.48
CA ASN A 204 14.31 -11.87 17.52
C ASN A 204 13.84 -10.96 18.67
N GLY A 205 12.61 -10.44 18.60
CA GLY A 205 12.05 -9.54 19.60
C GLY A 205 12.53 -8.09 19.47
N ARG A 206 13.23 -7.72 18.38
CA ARG A 206 13.73 -6.36 18.17
C ARG A 206 12.62 -5.47 17.60
N THR A 207 12.46 -4.29 18.19
CA THR A 207 11.62 -3.21 17.63
C THR A 207 12.38 -2.43 16.54
N ALA A 208 11.68 -1.54 15.84
CA ALA A 208 12.31 -0.66 14.85
C ALA A 208 13.37 0.28 15.47
N ALA A 209 13.16 0.74 16.71
CA ALA A 209 14.14 1.55 17.43
C ALA A 209 15.39 0.72 17.83
N ASP A 210 15.21 -0.54 18.22
CA ASP A 210 16.32 -1.45 18.52
C ASP A 210 17.14 -1.75 17.27
N ALA A 211 16.46 -1.98 16.14
CA ALA A 211 17.11 -2.22 14.85
C ALA A 211 17.91 -0.99 14.39
N ALA A 212 17.33 0.22 14.46
CA ALA A 212 18.04 1.47 14.16
C ALA A 212 19.27 1.67 15.07
N THR A 213 19.13 1.45 16.38
CA THR A 213 20.24 1.58 17.33
C THR A 213 21.36 0.59 17.01
N THR A 214 21.02 -0.66 16.72
CA THR A 214 21.99 -1.72 16.39
C THR A 214 22.71 -1.42 15.08
N ALA A 215 22.02 -0.83 14.11
CA ALA A 215 22.58 -0.43 12.82
C ALA A 215 23.36 0.90 12.84
N GLY A 216 23.36 1.62 13.97
CA GLY A 216 24.11 2.88 14.12
C GLY A 216 23.33 4.14 13.75
N HIS A 217 21.99 4.11 13.83
CA HIS A 217 21.08 5.23 13.56
C HIS A 217 20.34 5.69 14.84
N PRO A 218 21.05 6.21 15.87
CA PRO A 218 20.44 6.60 17.15
C PRO A 218 19.44 7.75 17.01
N GLU A 219 19.60 8.64 16.02
CA GLU A 219 18.65 9.70 15.70
C GLU A 219 17.30 9.15 15.22
N ILE A 220 17.31 8.07 14.44
CA ILE A 220 16.09 7.38 14.01
C ILE A 220 15.45 6.65 15.19
N ALA A 221 16.25 5.98 16.03
CA ALA A 221 15.74 5.36 17.25
C ALA A 221 15.08 6.38 18.19
N ALA A 222 15.70 7.56 18.35
CA ALA A 222 15.14 8.66 19.11
C ALA A 222 13.85 9.17 18.48
N LEU A 223 13.77 9.33 17.15
CA LEU A 223 12.55 9.70 16.44
C LEU A 223 11.42 8.67 16.66
N ILE A 224 11.75 7.38 16.57
CA ILE A 224 10.84 6.26 16.82
C ILE A 224 10.45 6.16 18.31
N ASN A 225 11.19 6.74 19.25
CA ASN A 225 10.79 6.73 20.65
C ASN A 225 10.10 8.04 21.09
N ASN A 226 10.39 9.17 20.45
CA ASN A 226 9.99 10.50 20.93
C ASN A 226 8.65 11.01 20.40
N GLU A 227 8.09 10.45 19.33
CA GLU A 227 6.78 10.87 18.81
C GLU A 227 5.61 10.27 19.61
N THR A 228 5.59 10.58 20.91
CA THR A 228 4.35 10.64 21.70
C THR A 228 3.80 12.07 21.72
N THR A 229 4.11 12.89 20.71
CA THR A 229 3.53 14.22 20.56
C THR A 229 2.24 14.11 19.76
N THR A 230 1.23 13.51 20.39
CA THR A 230 -0.10 14.07 20.30
C THR A 230 -0.02 15.52 20.77
N ALA A 231 0.31 16.44 19.86
CA ALA A 231 0.05 17.86 20.06
C ALA A 231 -1.46 18.17 20.00
N GLU A 232 -2.34 17.15 19.93
CA GLU A 232 -3.78 17.33 19.78
C GLU A 232 -4.64 16.28 20.52
N LEU A 233 -4.14 15.70 21.62
CA LEU A 233 -4.98 14.91 22.55
C LEU A 233 -4.72 15.29 24.02
N THR A 234 -4.52 16.57 24.31
CA THR A 234 -4.99 17.10 25.60
C THR A 234 -6.51 17.03 25.56
N LEU A 235 -7.06 15.92 26.04
CA LEU A 235 -8.40 15.96 26.62
C LEU A 235 -8.31 17.00 27.74
N GLU A 236 -8.76 18.22 27.46
CA GLU A 236 -8.91 19.26 28.49
C GLU A 236 -9.62 18.60 29.67
N SER A 237 -9.01 18.71 30.84
CA SER A 237 -9.62 18.12 32.03
C SER A 237 -11.01 18.72 32.22
N PRO A 238 -12.01 17.99 32.74
CA PRO A 238 -13.35 18.55 32.99
C PRO A 238 -13.33 19.87 33.77
N ALA A 239 -12.29 20.08 34.60
CA ALA A 239 -12.06 21.31 35.35
C ALA A 239 -11.65 22.52 34.48
N GLU A 240 -10.92 22.31 33.38
CA GLU A 240 -10.55 23.36 32.43
C GLU A 240 -11.72 23.75 31.53
N ILE A 241 -12.56 22.77 31.15
CA ILE A 241 -13.80 23.01 30.40
C ILE A 241 -14.78 23.85 31.22
N THR A 242 -14.96 23.54 32.51
CA THR A 242 -15.81 24.36 33.39
C THR A 242 -15.27 25.78 33.56
N LYS A 243 -13.95 25.93 33.65
CA LYS A 243 -13.32 27.26 33.78
C LYS A 243 -13.48 28.10 32.52
N SER A 244 -13.46 27.46 31.35
CA SER A 244 -13.72 28.08 30.05
C SER A 244 -15.19 28.46 29.86
N MET A 245 -16.12 27.61 30.31
CA MET A 245 -17.57 27.91 30.30
C MET A 245 -17.92 29.08 31.24
N ASP A 246 -17.37 29.12 32.45
CA ASP A 246 -17.60 30.22 33.39
C ASP A 246 -17.09 31.56 32.83
N ALA A 247 -15.90 31.55 32.20
CA ALA A 247 -15.34 32.74 31.57
C ALA A 247 -16.18 33.24 30.37
N MET A 248 -16.82 32.34 29.63
CA MET A 248 -17.69 32.68 28.50
C MET A 248 -19.06 33.21 28.96
N VAL A 249 -19.57 32.72 30.10
CA VAL A 249 -20.80 33.22 30.73
C VAL A 249 -20.58 34.60 31.34
N ASP A 250 -19.42 34.87 31.93
CA ASP A 250 -19.05 36.20 32.44
C ASP A 250 -18.89 37.21 31.30
N ALA A 251 -18.30 36.81 30.17
CA ALA A 251 -18.18 37.65 28.97
C ALA A 251 -19.53 37.97 28.32
N ALA A 252 -20.47 37.01 28.29
CA ALA A 252 -21.81 37.20 27.76
C ALA A 252 -22.72 38.04 28.69
N SER A 253 -22.39 38.12 29.98
CA SER A 253 -23.12 38.94 30.95
C SER A 253 -22.66 40.41 30.94
N ALA A 254 -21.53 40.72 30.29
CA ALA A 254 -20.95 42.05 30.23
C ALA A 254 -21.37 42.87 29.01
N ASP A 255 -22.11 42.29 28.05
CA ASP A 255 -22.50 42.98 26.82
C ASP A 255 -24.03 42.94 26.63
N SER A 256 -24.70 43.94 27.21
CA SER A 256 -26.05 44.35 26.83
C SER A 256 -26.05 45.87 26.60
N PRO A 257 -26.60 46.36 25.47
CA PRO A 257 -26.23 47.65 24.91
C PRO A 257 -27.00 48.80 25.55
N THR A 258 -26.29 49.85 25.94
CA THR A 258 -26.87 51.18 26.12
C THR A 258 -26.63 52.02 24.88
N HIS A 259 -27.71 52.26 24.15
CA HIS A 259 -27.87 53.29 23.13
C HIS A 259 -27.38 54.64 23.63
N GLU A 260 -26.45 55.29 22.92
CA GLU A 260 -26.38 56.75 22.89
C GLU A 260 -25.74 57.24 21.58
N PHE A 261 -26.43 58.21 20.97
CA PHE A 261 -26.10 58.90 19.72
C PHE A 261 -24.99 59.93 19.95
N ALA A 262 -24.05 60.08 19.00
CA ALA A 262 -23.62 61.37 18.45
C ALA A 262 -22.44 61.23 17.46
N ASP A 263 -22.62 61.89 16.30
CA ASP A 263 -21.68 62.52 15.37
C ASP A 263 -20.18 62.54 15.75
N ASN A 264 -19.28 62.29 14.78
CA ASN A 264 -18.79 63.35 13.88
C ASN A 264 -17.70 62.82 12.90
N ASP A 265 -17.62 63.53 11.76
CA ASP A 265 -16.68 63.38 10.66
C ASP A 265 -15.19 63.44 11.04
N THR A 266 -14.32 62.74 10.28
CA THR A 266 -13.31 63.35 9.39
C THR A 266 -12.30 62.34 8.82
N GLU A 267 -12.32 62.22 7.49
CA GLU A 267 -11.20 62.38 6.53
C GLU A 267 -9.76 61.82 6.76
N ARG A 268 -9.24 61.29 5.61
CA ARG A 268 -7.84 61.28 5.12
C ARG A 268 -6.87 60.26 5.74
N THR A 269 -5.94 59.62 5.03
CA THR A 269 -5.45 59.63 3.63
C THR A 269 -4.54 58.42 3.43
N ALA A 270 -4.42 57.96 2.19
CA ALA A 270 -3.49 56.93 1.75
C ALA A 270 -2.05 57.43 1.58
N SER A 271 -1.07 56.53 1.80
CA SER A 271 0.23 56.45 1.09
C SER A 271 0.88 55.10 1.45
N ALA A 272 1.06 54.17 0.49
CA ALA A 272 2.16 54.04 -0.48
C ALA A 272 3.27 53.08 0.00
N SER A 273 3.46 52.01 -0.78
CA SER A 273 4.50 50.95 -0.71
C SER A 273 5.94 51.48 -0.93
N PRO A 274 7.01 50.65 -0.82
CA PRO A 274 7.41 49.80 -1.96
C PRO A 274 8.14 48.46 -1.66
N ASN A 275 8.23 47.66 -2.73
CA ASN A 275 8.92 46.36 -2.97
C ASN A 275 10.36 46.18 -2.45
N SER A 276 10.76 44.91 -2.22
CA SER A 276 11.97 44.34 -2.87
C SER A 276 12.01 42.80 -2.86
N ASN A 277 12.48 42.25 -3.99
CA ASN A 277 12.80 40.84 -4.29
C ASN A 277 14.12 40.39 -3.63
N SER A 278 14.27 39.09 -3.30
CA SER A 278 15.50 38.32 -3.61
C SER A 278 15.36 36.80 -3.35
N LYS A 279 15.91 36.01 -4.27
CA LYS A 279 16.19 34.55 -4.18
C LYS A 279 17.49 34.29 -3.39
N PRO A 280 17.71 33.04 -2.90
CA PRO A 280 18.97 32.33 -3.17
C PRO A 280 18.73 30.82 -3.48
N ASN A 281 19.31 30.20 -4.50
CA ASN A 281 20.70 29.77 -4.80
C ASN A 281 21.10 28.40 -4.19
N ARG A 282 21.47 27.46 -5.08
CA ARG A 282 21.86 26.04 -4.88
C ARG A 282 23.38 25.89 -4.75
N GLN A 283 23.85 24.84 -4.04
CA GLN A 283 25.11 24.09 -4.31
C GLN A 283 25.25 22.87 -3.34
N PRO A 284 26.19 21.90 -3.54
CA PRO A 284 26.07 20.74 -4.43
C PRO A 284 26.21 19.36 -3.71
N SER A 285 25.86 18.29 -4.43
CA SER A 285 25.88 16.88 -4.02
C SER A 285 27.25 16.21 -4.10
N ILE A 286 27.61 15.39 -3.10
CA ILE A 286 28.78 14.50 -3.08
C ILE A 286 28.28 13.05 -3.15
N SER A 287 28.79 12.30 -4.13
CA SER A 287 28.50 10.87 -4.34
C SER A 287 29.58 10.01 -3.69
N GLN A 288 29.20 8.98 -2.93
CA GLN A 288 30.05 7.81 -2.67
C GLN A 288 29.23 6.52 -2.76
N SER A 289 29.85 5.52 -3.40
CA SER A 289 29.35 4.19 -3.71
C SER A 289 29.59 3.24 -2.54
N ILE A 290 28.63 2.37 -2.22
CA ILE A 290 28.84 1.23 -1.32
C ILE A 290 28.49 -0.06 -2.05
N GLN A 291 29.47 -0.97 -2.05
CA GLN A 291 29.46 -2.30 -2.62
C GLN A 291 28.59 -3.27 -1.79
N GLY A 292 27.75 -4.03 -2.50
CA GLY A 292 27.62 -5.48 -2.36
C GLY A 292 26.96 -6.06 -1.10
N ALA A 293 25.69 -6.42 -1.22
CA ALA A 293 25.14 -7.68 -0.69
C ALA A 293 24.02 -8.16 -1.62
N THR A 294 24.22 -9.36 -2.18
CA THR A 294 23.38 -9.97 -3.22
C THR A 294 22.07 -10.51 -2.64
N LEU A 295 20.93 -9.95 -3.07
CA LEU A 295 19.57 -10.43 -2.83
C LEU A 295 19.21 -11.60 -3.77
N SER A 296 19.93 -12.73 -3.69
CA SER A 296 19.66 -13.90 -4.57
C SER A 296 19.07 -15.12 -3.84
N SER A 297 18.76 -15.03 -2.54
CA SER A 297 18.26 -16.18 -1.77
C SER A 297 16.79 -16.13 -1.35
N ALA A 298 16.07 -15.02 -1.58
CA ALA A 298 14.69 -14.88 -1.10
C ALA A 298 13.58 -15.22 -2.13
N ILE A 299 13.94 -15.54 -3.39
CA ILE A 299 12.95 -15.79 -4.47
C ILE A 299 12.86 -17.29 -4.86
N THR A 300 13.78 -18.14 -4.39
CA THR A 300 13.95 -19.51 -4.90
C THR A 300 13.25 -20.60 -4.06
N ALA A 301 12.05 -20.35 -3.54
CA ALA A 301 11.32 -21.35 -2.74
C ALA A 301 9.86 -21.61 -3.16
N ALA A 302 9.47 -21.26 -4.40
CA ALA A 302 8.12 -21.54 -4.91
C ALA A 302 8.10 -22.37 -6.22
N ALA A 303 9.21 -22.99 -6.62
CA ALA A 303 9.28 -23.82 -7.83
C ALA A 303 9.92 -25.17 -7.54
N SER A 304 9.18 -26.07 -6.89
CA SER A 304 9.43 -27.52 -6.94
C SER A 304 8.24 -28.28 -6.37
N GLN A 305 7.40 -28.80 -7.25
CA GLN A 305 7.10 -30.24 -7.36
C GLN A 305 5.99 -30.45 -8.40
N ASN A 306 6.39 -30.99 -9.54
CA ASN A 306 5.52 -31.71 -10.45
C ASN A 306 5.88 -33.20 -10.28
N PRO A 307 4.91 -34.11 -10.33
CA PRO A 307 5.13 -35.29 -11.14
C PRO A 307 3.98 -35.48 -12.12
N GLU A 308 4.38 -35.69 -13.38
CA GLU A 308 3.56 -36.17 -14.47
C GLU A 308 2.78 -37.44 -14.07
N SER A 309 1.55 -37.59 -14.58
CA SER A 309 1.23 -38.65 -15.55
C SER A 309 -0.25 -38.66 -15.96
N GLN A 310 -0.44 -39.03 -17.23
CA GLN A 310 -1.65 -39.61 -17.85
C GLN A 310 -2.67 -38.67 -18.51
N ARG A 311 -2.26 -38.23 -19.70
CA ARG A 311 -2.99 -38.24 -20.97
C ARG A 311 -4.29 -39.09 -20.99
N THR A 312 -5.44 -38.42 -21.03
CA THR A 312 -6.64 -38.87 -21.76
C THR A 312 -7.39 -37.64 -22.28
N GLN A 313 -7.66 -37.60 -23.59
CA GLN A 313 -8.49 -36.58 -24.22
C GLN A 313 -9.91 -36.61 -23.64
N PRO A 314 -10.66 -35.50 -23.77
CA PRO A 314 -11.92 -35.65 -24.50
C PRO A 314 -12.26 -34.48 -25.45
N VAL A 315 -12.66 -34.88 -26.65
CA VAL A 315 -13.95 -34.57 -27.29
C VAL A 315 -14.43 -33.11 -27.28
N GLN A 316 -14.47 -32.55 -28.49
CA GLN A 316 -15.30 -31.41 -28.87
C GLN A 316 -16.76 -31.62 -28.43
N GLN A 317 -17.26 -30.75 -27.57
CA GLN A 317 -18.68 -30.42 -27.52
C GLN A 317 -18.83 -28.93 -27.19
N GLY A 318 -19.62 -28.26 -28.02
CA GLY A 318 -19.68 -26.80 -28.15
C GLY A 318 -20.10 -26.10 -26.87
N ASN A 319 -19.47 -24.95 -26.62
CA ASN A 319 -19.90 -24.04 -25.58
C ASN A 319 -20.60 -22.83 -26.18
N ALA A 320 -21.81 -22.64 -25.67
CA ALA A 320 -22.67 -21.51 -25.87
C ALA A 320 -21.95 -20.20 -25.55
N LYS A 321 -22.44 -19.14 -26.20
CA LYS A 321 -22.17 -17.74 -25.85
C LYS A 321 -22.32 -17.57 -24.33
N SER A 322 -21.19 -17.42 -23.64
CA SER A 322 -21.16 -16.86 -22.29
C SER A 322 -21.26 -15.35 -22.47
N GLU A 323 -22.45 -14.84 -22.21
CA GLU A 323 -22.74 -13.43 -22.10
C GLU A 323 -21.74 -12.76 -21.16
N THR A 324 -21.24 -11.63 -21.63
CA THR A 324 -20.54 -10.62 -20.83
C THR A 324 -21.35 -10.32 -19.58
N ALA A 325 -20.85 -10.75 -18.41
CA ALA A 325 -21.30 -10.23 -17.14
C ALA A 325 -20.90 -8.75 -17.10
N ASN A 326 -21.82 -7.89 -17.53
CA ASN A 326 -21.79 -6.47 -17.23
C ASN A 326 -21.66 -6.33 -15.71
N ASN A 327 -20.46 -6.04 -15.25
CA ASN A 327 -20.23 -5.59 -13.89
C ASN A 327 -21.05 -4.31 -13.72
N PRO A 328 -22.10 -4.26 -12.87
CA PRO A 328 -22.82 -3.03 -12.66
C PRO A 328 -21.84 -2.05 -12.02
N VAL A 329 -21.53 -0.97 -12.76
CA VAL A 329 -20.80 0.18 -12.26
C VAL A 329 -21.62 0.74 -11.10
N PHE A 330 -21.24 0.35 -9.88
CA PHE A 330 -21.85 0.86 -8.66
C PHE A 330 -21.41 2.31 -8.49
N ALA A 331 -22.36 3.23 -8.27
CA ALA A 331 -22.04 4.56 -7.78
C ALA A 331 -21.47 4.40 -6.36
N ALA A 332 -20.15 4.49 -6.24
CA ALA A 332 -19.48 4.34 -4.95
C ALA A 332 -19.96 5.45 -4.00
N PRO A 333 -20.48 5.12 -2.80
CA PRO A 333 -20.68 6.15 -1.79
C PRO A 333 -19.32 6.80 -1.51
N PRO A 334 -19.26 8.13 -1.32
CA PRO A 334 -17.99 8.84 -1.27
C PRO A 334 -17.35 8.70 0.13
N LEU A 335 -17.18 7.48 0.61
CA LEU A 335 -16.64 7.20 1.93
C LEU A 335 -15.12 7.26 1.88
N VAL A 336 -14.56 8.13 2.71
CA VAL A 336 -13.13 8.31 2.90
C VAL A 336 -12.83 7.91 4.33
N MET A 337 -12.10 6.82 4.52
CA MET A 337 -11.51 6.53 5.82
C MET A 337 -10.52 7.68 6.12
N ARG A 338 -10.57 8.28 7.32
CA ARG A 338 -9.78 9.47 7.69
C ARG A 338 -8.71 9.17 8.73
N PHE A 339 -8.97 8.16 9.54
CA PHE A 339 -8.12 7.82 10.67
C PHE A 339 -8.19 6.32 10.89
N TYR A 340 -7.04 5.71 11.17
CA TYR A 340 -6.94 4.33 11.63
C TYR A 340 -6.13 4.32 12.91
N ARG A 341 -6.57 3.51 13.88
CA ARG A 341 -5.72 3.09 14.97
C ARG A 341 -5.93 1.60 15.23
N GLU A 342 -4.85 0.92 15.55
CA GLU A 342 -4.88 -0.45 16.03
C GLU A 342 -4.54 -0.43 17.51
N ARG A 343 -5.55 -0.55 18.39
CA ARG A 343 -5.29 -0.57 19.83
C ARG A 343 -4.93 -1.98 20.25
N GLU A 344 -3.82 -2.14 20.97
CA GLU A 344 -3.56 -3.41 21.66
C GLU A 344 -4.63 -3.65 22.72
N MET A 345 -5.19 -4.85 22.68
CA MET A 345 -6.17 -5.37 23.62
C MET A 345 -5.55 -6.56 24.34
N PRO A 346 -5.12 -6.39 25.60
CA PRO A 346 -4.77 -7.52 26.43
C PRO A 346 -6.02 -8.39 26.65
N ILE A 347 -5.98 -9.62 26.16
CA ILE A 347 -7.04 -10.63 26.32
C ILE A 347 -6.54 -11.72 27.25
N GLN A 348 -7.42 -12.16 28.13
CA GLN A 348 -7.20 -13.33 28.97
C GLN A 348 -8.34 -14.33 28.77
N VAL A 349 -7.98 -15.56 28.42
CA VAL A 349 -8.94 -16.67 28.43
C VAL A 349 -9.20 -17.04 29.88
N THR A 350 -10.47 -16.95 30.32
CA THR A 350 -10.87 -17.21 31.72
C THR A 350 -11.46 -18.59 31.91
N THR A 351 -12.48 -18.96 31.12
CA THR A 351 -13.13 -20.27 31.23
C THR A 351 -13.51 -20.84 29.87
N ILE A 352 -13.50 -22.17 29.77
CA ILE A 352 -14.02 -22.92 28.61
C ILE A 352 -15.10 -23.86 29.12
N VAL A 353 -16.32 -23.71 28.59
CA VAL A 353 -17.47 -24.56 28.89
C VAL A 353 -17.99 -25.16 27.58
N GLY A 354 -17.70 -26.45 27.36
CA GLY A 354 -17.95 -27.08 26.06
C GLY A 354 -17.01 -26.51 25.00
N ASP A 355 -17.59 -25.98 23.92
CA ASP A 355 -16.90 -25.28 22.84
C ASP A 355 -16.87 -23.75 23.03
N ALA A 356 -17.69 -23.21 23.94
CA ALA A 356 -17.73 -21.78 24.22
C ALA A 356 -16.55 -21.33 25.10
N VAL A 357 -15.93 -20.22 24.69
CA VAL A 357 -14.80 -19.59 25.37
C VAL A 357 -15.25 -18.27 25.98
N THR A 358 -15.03 -18.10 27.29
CA THR A 358 -15.15 -16.78 27.94
C THR A 358 -13.79 -16.09 27.93
N LEU A 359 -13.76 -14.89 27.38
CA LEU A 359 -12.59 -14.02 27.25
C LEU A 359 -12.81 -12.76 28.07
N THR A 360 -11.84 -12.38 28.90
CA THR A 360 -11.80 -11.05 29.51
C THR A 360 -10.95 -10.13 28.64
N ILE A 361 -11.54 -9.03 28.18
CA ILE A 361 -10.85 -8.00 27.41
C ILE A 361 -10.46 -6.86 28.37
N ASN A 362 -9.17 -6.73 28.64
CA ASN A 362 -8.64 -5.75 29.58
C ASN A 362 -8.37 -4.41 28.86
N GLY A 363 -9.40 -3.56 28.73
CA GLY A 363 -9.28 -2.17 28.26
C GLY A 363 -9.34 -1.13 29.39
N LYS A 364 -9.80 0.10 29.08
CA LYS A 364 -10.20 1.10 30.11
C LYS A 364 -11.31 0.58 31.03
N ILE A 365 -12.14 -0.35 30.54
CA ILE A 365 -13.19 -1.05 31.28
C ILE A 365 -13.02 -2.55 31.01
N LYS A 366 -12.94 -3.35 32.08
CA LYS A 366 -12.92 -4.81 31.98
C LYS A 366 -14.32 -5.31 31.64
N HIS A 367 -14.43 -6.16 30.62
CA HIS A 367 -15.67 -6.82 30.26
C HIS A 367 -15.39 -8.23 29.74
N ASP A 368 -16.32 -9.13 30.03
CA ASP A 368 -16.24 -10.53 29.65
C ASP A 368 -17.12 -10.79 28.42
N VAL A 369 -16.58 -11.56 27.49
CA VAL A 369 -17.22 -11.90 26.22
C VAL A 369 -17.21 -13.40 26.01
N ASN A 370 -18.35 -13.96 25.63
CA ASN A 370 -18.46 -15.36 25.23
C ASN A 370 -18.36 -15.48 23.72
N VAL A 371 -17.44 -16.30 23.24
CA VAL A 371 -17.15 -16.51 21.81
C VAL A 371 -17.12 -18.01 21.51
N ARG A 372 -17.70 -18.43 20.39
CA ARG A 372 -17.73 -19.83 19.93
C ARG A 372 -16.76 -20.07 18.76
N PRO A 373 -16.41 -21.34 18.46
CA PRO A 373 -15.65 -21.66 17.27
C PRO A 373 -16.35 -21.18 16.00
N GLY A 374 -15.60 -20.50 15.13
CA GLY A 374 -16.08 -19.82 13.92
C GLY A 374 -16.44 -18.35 14.12
N GLU A 375 -16.53 -17.87 15.37
CA GLU A 375 -16.85 -16.47 15.65
C GLU A 375 -15.60 -15.60 15.80
N THR A 376 -15.71 -14.36 15.32
CA THR A 376 -14.69 -13.32 15.50
C THR A 376 -14.78 -12.75 16.91
N ILE A 377 -13.64 -12.64 17.59
CA ILE A 377 -13.56 -12.01 18.90
C ILE A 377 -13.87 -10.51 18.75
N PRO A 378 -14.89 -9.98 19.45
CA PRO A 378 -15.32 -8.60 19.32
C PRO A 378 -14.19 -7.59 19.53
N GLY A 379 -14.13 -6.59 18.65
CA GLY A 379 -13.04 -5.62 18.64
C GLY A 379 -11.71 -6.24 18.23
N SER A 380 -11.69 -7.36 17.49
CA SER A 380 -10.44 -7.87 16.94
C SER A 380 -10.62 -8.61 15.62
N ARG A 381 -9.51 -8.88 14.94
CA ARG A 381 -9.44 -9.67 13.71
C ARG A 381 -9.20 -11.18 13.94
N LEU A 382 -9.37 -11.62 15.18
CA LEU A 382 -9.08 -13.00 15.57
C LEU A 382 -10.37 -13.83 15.56
N ILE A 383 -10.38 -14.91 14.78
CA ILE A 383 -11.45 -15.90 14.79
C ILE A 383 -11.04 -17.05 15.70
N VAL A 384 -11.93 -17.47 16.59
CA VAL A 384 -11.74 -18.69 17.38
C VAL A 384 -11.93 -19.89 16.46
N LEU A 385 -10.90 -20.72 16.28
CA LEU A 385 -11.00 -21.94 15.47
C LEU A 385 -11.53 -23.12 16.29
N ARG A 386 -10.99 -23.29 17.50
CA ARG A 386 -11.40 -24.35 18.44
C ARG A 386 -10.99 -24.03 19.87
N ALA A 387 -11.71 -24.62 20.79
CA ALA A 387 -11.45 -24.61 22.23
C ALA A 387 -11.42 -26.04 22.75
N GLN A 388 -10.38 -26.40 23.50
CA GLN A 388 -10.24 -27.76 24.02
C GLN A 388 -9.44 -27.80 25.31
N ARG A 389 -9.70 -28.81 26.13
CA ARG A 389 -8.87 -29.14 27.29
C ARG A 389 -7.90 -30.25 26.92
N ARG A 390 -6.61 -30.07 27.24
CA ARG A 390 -5.57 -31.07 26.99
C ARG A 390 -4.65 -31.16 28.19
N MET A 391 -4.12 -32.36 28.45
CA MET A 391 -3.04 -32.54 29.42
C MET A 391 -1.73 -32.06 28.79
N LYS A 392 -1.03 -31.12 29.44
CA LYS A 392 0.25 -30.60 28.96
C LYS A 392 1.26 -30.53 30.10
N ASP A 393 2.49 -30.95 29.81
CA ASP A 393 3.63 -30.75 30.68
C ASP A 393 4.05 -29.28 30.57
N SER A 394 3.84 -28.52 31.65
CA SER A 394 4.19 -27.10 31.69
C SER A 394 5.49 -26.88 32.45
N LYS A 395 6.40 -26.08 31.87
CA LYS A 395 7.60 -25.56 32.58
C LYS A 395 7.22 -24.76 33.82
N LEU A 396 5.99 -24.24 33.90
CA LEU A 396 5.47 -23.50 35.05
C LEU A 396 5.16 -24.39 36.26
N ASN A 397 5.05 -25.72 36.07
CA ASN A 397 4.67 -26.64 37.14
C ASN A 397 5.64 -27.82 37.30
N LEU A 398 6.93 -27.57 37.02
CA LEU A 398 8.03 -28.51 37.29
C LEU A 398 7.84 -29.91 36.66
N GLY A 399 7.13 -30.00 35.53
CA GLY A 399 6.95 -31.26 34.79
C GLY A 399 5.81 -32.16 35.27
N ILE A 400 4.91 -31.67 36.13
CA ILE A 400 3.68 -32.39 36.47
C ILE A 400 2.62 -32.11 35.40
N PRO A 401 2.07 -33.15 34.73
CA PRO A 401 1.06 -32.97 33.70
C PRO A 401 -0.22 -32.36 34.32
N MET A 402 -0.66 -31.23 33.75
CA MET A 402 -1.85 -30.51 34.19
C MET A 402 -2.84 -30.32 33.03
N GLU A 403 -4.12 -30.26 33.37
CA GLU A 403 -5.19 -29.96 32.42
C GLU A 403 -5.12 -28.47 32.06
N VAL A 404 -4.75 -28.16 30.82
CA VAL A 404 -4.75 -26.79 30.28
C VAL A 404 -5.87 -26.62 29.29
N SER A 405 -6.56 -25.49 29.43
CA SER A 405 -7.57 -25.03 28.48
C SER A 405 -6.86 -24.24 27.37
N VAL A 406 -6.90 -24.74 26.14
CA VAL A 406 -6.23 -24.18 24.96
C VAL A 406 -7.27 -23.69 23.97
N VAL A 407 -7.08 -22.47 23.48
CA VAL A 407 -7.90 -21.83 22.44
C VAL A 407 -7.03 -21.56 21.24
N GLU A 408 -7.40 -22.09 20.07
CA GLU A 408 -6.74 -21.74 18.82
C GLU A 408 -7.47 -20.58 18.17
N VAL A 409 -6.72 -19.54 17.84
CA VAL A 409 -7.22 -18.37 17.12
C VAL A 409 -6.51 -18.22 15.79
N ARG A 410 -7.21 -17.76 14.77
CA ARG A 410 -6.66 -17.39 13.47
C ARG A 410 -6.81 -15.90 13.27
N ASP A 411 -5.73 -15.28 12.86
CA ASP A 411 -5.73 -13.91 12.38
C ASP A 411 -6.26 -13.87 10.94
N THR A 412 -7.36 -13.16 10.71
CA THR A 412 -7.99 -13.09 9.38
C THR A 412 -7.18 -12.30 8.35
N ALA A 413 -6.28 -11.42 8.80
CA ALA A 413 -5.44 -10.61 7.91
C ALA A 413 -4.20 -11.37 7.45
N THR A 414 -3.56 -12.13 8.36
CA THR A 414 -2.30 -12.83 8.08
C THR A 414 -2.47 -14.33 7.83
N GLY A 415 -3.63 -14.89 8.15
CA GLY A 415 -3.86 -16.34 8.16
C GLY A 415 -3.13 -17.08 9.29
N ALA A 416 -2.31 -16.37 10.09
CA ALA A 416 -1.52 -16.96 11.15
C ALA A 416 -2.40 -17.52 12.25
N THR A 417 -2.14 -18.76 12.64
CA THR A 417 -2.81 -19.42 13.77
C THR A 417 -1.96 -19.35 15.01
N ARG A 418 -2.58 -19.03 16.15
CA ARG A 418 -1.92 -18.96 17.46
C ARG A 418 -2.70 -19.79 18.48
N GLU A 419 -1.98 -20.44 19.38
CA GLU A 419 -2.56 -21.13 20.54
C GLU A 419 -2.49 -20.22 21.77
N TRP A 420 -3.62 -20.04 22.43
CA TRP A 420 -3.75 -19.33 23.70
C TRP A 420 -4.04 -20.31 24.83
N ILE A 421 -3.46 -20.07 26.00
CA ILE A 421 -3.62 -20.90 27.18
C ILE A 421 -4.39 -20.10 28.23
N SER A 422 -5.41 -20.72 28.83
CA SER A 422 -6.17 -20.14 29.93
C SER A 422 -5.28 -19.64 31.06
N GLY A 423 -5.54 -18.42 31.54
CA GLY A 423 -4.75 -17.78 32.58
C GLY A 423 -3.47 -17.07 32.11
N VAL A 424 -3.00 -17.28 30.89
CA VAL A 424 -1.85 -16.56 30.31
C VAL A 424 -2.35 -15.28 29.64
N PRO A 425 -1.82 -14.08 29.99
CA PRO A 425 -2.13 -12.85 29.27
C PRO A 425 -1.69 -12.95 27.81
N THR A 426 -2.58 -12.58 26.89
CA THR A 426 -2.33 -12.54 25.44
C THR A 426 -2.74 -11.19 24.89
N THR A 427 -2.33 -10.86 23.67
CA THR A 427 -2.70 -9.60 23.02
C THR A 427 -3.49 -9.87 21.74
N ALA A 428 -4.58 -9.14 21.58
CA ALA A 428 -5.32 -8.99 20.34
C ALA A 428 -5.25 -7.53 19.89
N HIS A 429 -5.66 -7.28 18.66
CA HIS A 429 -5.64 -5.95 18.07
C HIS A 429 -7.06 -5.48 17.78
N ASP A 430 -7.41 -4.26 18.18
CA ASP A 430 -8.70 -3.59 17.91
C ASP A 430 -8.53 -2.53 16.82
N PRO A 431 -8.78 -2.90 15.54
CA PRO A 431 -8.73 -1.96 14.45
C PRO A 431 -9.97 -1.06 14.50
N VAL A 432 -9.74 0.21 14.80
CA VAL A 432 -10.78 1.24 14.80
C VAL A 432 -10.44 2.28 13.76
N ALA A 433 -11.38 2.51 12.85
CA ALA A 433 -11.27 3.55 11.85
C ALA A 433 -12.29 4.67 12.07
N ILE A 434 -12.01 5.86 11.57
CA ILE A 434 -13.00 6.91 11.36
C ILE A 434 -13.24 7.01 9.87
N VAL A 435 -14.50 6.94 9.45
CA VAL A 435 -14.91 7.04 8.04
C VAL A 435 -15.74 8.28 7.87
N GLU A 436 -15.43 9.09 6.89
CA GLU A 436 -16.17 10.29 6.53
C GLU A 436 -16.94 10.05 5.24
N ASP A 437 -18.24 10.30 5.26
CA ASP A 437 -19.03 10.39 4.04
C ASP A 437 -18.75 11.76 3.41
N ALA A 438 -18.00 11.78 2.30
CA ALA A 438 -17.55 13.01 1.68
C ALA A 438 -18.67 13.80 0.96
N ALA A 439 -19.88 13.23 0.78
CA ALA A 439 -21.03 14.00 0.32
C ALA A 439 -21.64 14.85 1.45
N THR A 440 -21.52 14.40 2.70
CA THR A 440 -22.15 15.04 3.86
C THR A 440 -21.18 15.60 4.89
N GLY A 441 -19.90 15.25 4.80
CA GLY A 441 -18.87 15.50 5.80
C GLY A 441 -19.06 14.71 7.11
N LYS A 442 -20.06 13.81 7.17
CA LYS A 442 -20.42 13.11 8.40
C LYS A 442 -19.43 12.00 8.70
N ARG A 443 -18.93 11.96 9.93
CA ARG A 443 -17.96 10.97 10.41
C ARG A 443 -18.63 9.84 11.17
N TYR A 444 -18.18 8.63 10.91
CA TYR A 444 -18.62 7.38 11.50
C TYR A 444 -17.43 6.70 12.15
N LEU A 445 -17.66 6.11 13.33
CA LEU A 445 -16.73 5.13 13.84
C LEU A 445 -16.90 3.85 13.02
N ALA A 446 -15.78 3.23 12.65
CA ALA A 446 -15.78 2.02 11.87
C ALA A 446 -15.04 0.91 12.61
N ARG A 447 -15.82 -0.06 13.07
CA ARG A 447 -15.36 -1.32 13.67
C ARG A 447 -15.95 -2.49 12.89
N PRO A 448 -15.30 -3.65 12.86
CA PRO A 448 -15.90 -4.87 12.33
C PRO A 448 -17.29 -5.13 12.97
N GLY A 449 -18.31 -5.32 12.14
CA GLY A 449 -19.71 -5.51 12.52
C GLY A 449 -20.53 -4.23 12.72
N GLU A 450 -19.91 -3.04 12.69
CA GLU A 450 -20.61 -1.77 12.85
C GLU A 450 -21.41 -1.41 11.59
N LYS A 451 -22.63 -0.90 11.79
CA LYS A 451 -23.54 -0.53 10.70
C LYS A 451 -23.63 0.98 10.58
N PHE A 452 -23.69 1.48 9.35
CA PHE A 452 -23.97 2.89 9.10
C PHE A 452 -24.87 3.06 7.87
N LYS A 453 -25.52 4.22 7.80
CA LYS A 453 -26.35 4.61 6.65
C LYS A 453 -25.68 5.77 5.92
N SER A 454 -25.45 5.62 4.62
CA SER A 454 -24.95 6.71 3.78
C SER A 454 -26.06 7.72 3.45
N ALA A 455 -25.67 8.85 2.87
CA ALA A 455 -26.56 9.97 2.53
C ALA A 455 -27.70 9.59 1.57
N ASP A 456 -27.48 8.57 0.73
CA ASP A 456 -28.47 8.00 -0.20
C ASP A 456 -29.47 7.05 0.49
N GLY A 457 -29.32 6.80 1.79
CA GLY A 457 -30.13 5.89 2.59
C GLY A 457 -29.66 4.43 2.54
N THR A 458 -28.58 4.12 1.82
CA THR A 458 -28.02 2.77 1.74
C THR A 458 -27.37 2.38 3.06
N GLU A 459 -27.68 1.20 3.57
CA GLU A 459 -27.12 0.66 4.81
C GLU A 459 -25.93 -0.25 4.50
N PHE A 460 -24.81 0.00 5.17
CA PHE A 460 -23.57 -0.74 5.04
C PHE A 460 -23.14 -1.33 6.38
N ILE A 461 -22.54 -2.52 6.32
CA ILE A 461 -21.91 -3.21 7.44
C ILE A 461 -20.40 -3.15 7.20
N ILE A 462 -19.61 -2.80 8.21
CA ILE A 462 -18.16 -2.86 8.11
C ILE A 462 -17.75 -4.30 8.36
N SER A 463 -17.37 -5.02 7.32
CA SER A 463 -16.98 -6.44 7.42
C SER A 463 -15.53 -6.59 7.91
N ASP A 464 -14.64 -5.64 7.59
CA ASP A 464 -13.24 -5.66 8.02
C ASP A 464 -12.69 -4.24 8.11
N VAL A 465 -11.79 -3.99 9.05
CA VAL A 465 -11.10 -2.71 9.20
C VAL A 465 -9.62 -2.98 9.18
N ARG A 466 -8.96 -2.48 8.16
CA ARG A 466 -7.52 -2.61 7.97
C ARG A 466 -6.87 -1.23 8.05
N PRO A 467 -5.55 -1.19 8.21
CA PRO A 467 -4.81 0.05 8.40
C PRO A 467 -5.05 1.09 7.32
N ASN A 468 -4.99 0.64 6.07
CA ASN A 468 -5.09 1.51 4.91
C ASN A 468 -6.37 1.28 4.12
N GLN A 469 -7.32 0.48 4.62
CA GLN A 469 -8.56 0.20 3.92
C GLN A 469 -9.64 -0.37 4.86
N ILE A 470 -10.90 -0.04 4.64
CA ILE A 470 -12.04 -0.73 5.26
C ILE A 470 -12.74 -1.58 4.20
N VAL A 471 -13.24 -2.73 4.61
CA VAL A 471 -14.14 -3.55 3.79
C VAL A 471 -15.55 -3.29 4.30
N ILE A 472 -16.41 -2.83 3.39
CA ILE A 472 -17.82 -2.60 3.65
C ILE A 472 -18.66 -3.59 2.83
N GLU A 473 -19.77 -4.01 3.40
CA GLU A 473 -20.75 -4.88 2.78
C GLU A 473 -22.09 -4.15 2.75
N ASN A 474 -22.74 -4.10 1.60
CA ASN A 474 -24.08 -3.55 1.49
C ASN A 474 -25.06 -4.50 2.18
N ALA A 475 -25.77 -4.01 3.20
CA ALA A 475 -26.66 -4.84 4.03
C ALA A 475 -27.86 -5.42 3.27
N SER A 476 -28.23 -4.84 2.12
CA SER A 476 -29.36 -5.27 1.30
C SER A 476 -28.97 -6.19 0.15
N SER A 477 -27.80 -5.99 -0.46
CA SER A 477 -27.34 -6.78 -1.61
C SER A 477 -26.26 -7.81 -1.29
N GLY A 478 -25.61 -7.71 -0.13
CA GLY A 478 -24.43 -8.51 0.23
C GLY A 478 -23.18 -8.18 -0.59
N ALA A 479 -23.21 -7.11 -1.39
CA ALA A 479 -22.06 -6.71 -2.21
C ALA A 479 -20.93 -6.16 -1.32
N VAL A 480 -19.72 -6.69 -1.50
CA VAL A 480 -18.54 -6.32 -0.72
C VAL A 480 -17.66 -5.34 -1.49
N GLN A 481 -17.22 -4.28 -0.84
CA GLN A 481 -16.36 -3.23 -1.41
C GLN A 481 -15.25 -2.86 -0.43
N THR A 482 -14.06 -2.56 -0.96
CA THR A 482 -12.90 -2.12 -0.17
C THR A 482 -12.62 -0.64 -0.41
N LEU A 483 -12.50 0.15 0.65
CA LEU A 483 -12.30 1.60 0.63
C LEU A 483 -10.97 1.98 1.28
N PRO A 484 -10.06 2.71 0.63
CA PRO A 484 -8.76 3.06 1.20
C PRO A 484 -8.81 4.17 2.29
N LEU A 485 -7.78 4.22 3.17
CA LEU A 485 -7.52 5.21 4.24
C LEU A 485 -7.31 6.63 3.73
N ARG A 486 -7.00 6.74 2.46
CA ARG A 486 -7.01 8.01 1.77
C ARG A 486 -7.80 7.69 0.51
N GLY A 487 -8.94 8.36 0.31
CA GLY A 487 -9.55 8.38 -1.02
C GLY A 487 -8.49 8.72 -2.06
N PRO A 488 -8.68 8.42 -3.36
CA PRO A 488 -7.71 8.75 -4.38
C PRO A 488 -7.27 10.20 -4.16
N ARG A 489 -5.99 10.39 -3.82
CA ARG A 489 -5.40 11.72 -3.70
C ARG A 489 -5.42 12.29 -5.10
N GLY A 490 -6.48 13.04 -5.40
CA GLY A 490 -6.59 13.86 -6.59
C GLY A 490 -5.58 14.99 -6.52
#